data_AF-A0A4D9DDW7-F1
#
_entry.id   AF-A0A4D9DDW7-F1
#
_cell.length_a   1.000
_cell.length_b   1.000
_cell.length_c   1.000
_cell.angle_alpha   90.00
_cell.angle_beta   90.00
_cell.angle_gamma   90.00
#
_symmetry.space_group_name_H-M   'P 1'
#
loop_
_entity.id
_entity.type
_entity.pdbx_description
1 polymer ?
#
loop_
_entity_poly.entity_id
_entity_poly.type
_entity_poly.pdbx_seq_one_letter_code
_entity_poly.pdbx_strand_id
1 'polypeptide(L)' 'MEGDKLWGGRFVGGTDPIMETLNSSMTYDQRLSEVDIRGSMAYAKALEKSGILTKGDLEKILSGLEKLYTL' A
#
# COMPACT_ATOMS: atom_id res chain seq x y z
N MET A 1 19.23 -4.37 -5.21
CA MET A 1 18.41 -3.82 -6.31
C MET A 1 17.52 -2.79 -5.67
N GLU A 2 17.89 -1.53 -5.80
CA GLU A 2 17.08 -0.39 -5.37
C GLU A 2 15.90 -0.35 -6.34
N GLY A 3 14.73 -0.81 -5.88
CA GLY A 3 13.57 -1.01 -6.73
C GLY A 3 13.03 0.33 -7.21
N ASP A 4 12.78 0.45 -8.52
CA ASP A 4 12.09 1.59 -9.10
C ASP A 4 10.84 1.91 -8.26
N LYS A 5 10.81 3.11 -7.69
CA LYS A 5 9.70 3.54 -6.83
C LYS A 5 8.41 3.49 -7.64
N LEU A 6 7.37 2.87 -7.07
CA LEU A 6 6.05 2.72 -7.70
C LEU A 6 5.39 4.06 -8.08
N TRP A 7 5.87 5.17 -7.52
CA TRP A 7 5.42 6.54 -7.75
C TRP A 7 6.49 7.42 -8.43
N GLY A 8 7.39 6.84 -9.21
CA GLY A 8 8.39 7.57 -9.98
C GLY A 8 7.77 8.57 -10.97
N GLY A 9 8.25 9.81 -10.95
CA GLY A 9 7.90 10.83 -11.94
C GLY A 9 8.58 10.58 -13.30
N ARG A 10 8.45 11.54 -14.23
CA ARG A 10 9.10 11.49 -15.56
C ARG A 10 10.60 11.87 -15.51
N PHE A 11 11.30 11.49 -14.45
CA PHE A 11 12.72 11.78 -14.30
C PHE A 11 13.57 10.64 -14.87
N VAL A 12 14.61 11.00 -15.62
CA VAL A 12 15.58 10.05 -16.18
C VAL A 12 16.74 9.96 -15.18
N GLY A 13 16.73 8.97 -14.30
CA GLY A 13 17.76 8.74 -13.28
C GLY A 13 17.21 8.50 -11.87
N GLY A 14 18.11 8.20 -10.93
CA GLY A 14 17.77 8.03 -9.52
C GLY A 14 17.27 9.34 -8.88
N THR A 15 16.39 9.23 -7.87
CA THR A 15 15.96 10.39 -7.09
C THR A 15 17.13 10.91 -6.27
N ASP A 16 17.34 12.23 -6.24
CA ASP A 16 18.33 12.84 -5.34
C ASP A 16 18.00 12.49 -3.86
N PRO A 17 18.97 12.10 -3.01
CA PRO A 17 18.70 11.70 -1.63
C PRO A 17 18.02 12.78 -0.77
N ILE A 18 18.30 14.06 -1.04
CA ILE A 18 17.66 15.19 -0.36
C ILE A 18 16.20 15.26 -0.81
N MET A 19 15.95 15.13 -2.12
CA MET A 19 14.60 15.12 -2.65
C MET A 19 13.77 13.96 -2.10
N GLU A 20 14.37 12.79 -1.91
CA GLU A 20 13.73 11.64 -1.29
C GLU A 20 13.35 11.90 0.17
N THR A 21 14.26 12.49 0.94
CA THR A 21 14.00 12.85 2.34
C THR A 21 12.88 13.88 2.44
N LEU A 22 12.86 14.87 1.55
CA LEU A 22 11.83 15.92 1.51
C LEU A 22 10.45 15.38 1.08
N ASN A 23 10.41 14.38 0.21
CA ASN A 23 9.16 13.81 -0.30
C ASN A 23 8.56 12.73 0.62
N SER A 24 9.39 12.06 1.41
CA SER A 24 8.94 11.00 2.32
C SER A 24 8.09 11.56 3.46
N SER A 25 6.85 11.10 3.56
CA SER A 25 5.94 11.46 4.66
C SER A 25 5.83 10.37 5.75
N MET A 26 6.60 9.28 5.64
CA MET A 26 6.48 8.09 6.49
C MET A 26 6.53 8.41 7.99
N THR A 27 7.45 9.29 8.40
CA THR A 27 7.65 9.69 9.81
C THR A 27 6.40 10.31 10.43
N TYR A 28 5.49 10.85 9.61
CA TYR A 28 4.24 11.45 10.04
C TYR A 28 3.03 10.55 9.76
N ASP A 29 2.96 9.98 8.56
CA ASP A 29 1.80 9.23 8.08
C ASP A 29 1.70 7.80 8.61
N GLN A 30 2.76 7.24 9.22
CA GLN A 30 2.72 5.89 9.81
C GLN A 30 1.55 5.68 10.80
N ARG A 31 1.07 6.76 11.43
CA ARG A 31 -0.11 6.74 12.32
C ARG A 31 -1.42 6.40 11.61
N LEU A 32 -1.45 6.50 10.27
CA LEU A 32 -2.61 6.21 9.44
C LEU A 32 -2.67 4.74 9.02
N SER A 33 -1.68 3.93 9.36
CA SER A 33 -1.60 2.51 8.97
C SER A 33 -2.87 1.73 9.33
N GLU A 34 -3.43 1.96 10.52
CA GLU A 34 -4.63 1.27 10.99
C GLU A 34 -5.87 1.58 10.13
N VAL A 35 -6.06 2.84 9.72
CA VAL A 35 -7.18 3.24 8.87
C VAL A 35 -6.95 2.83 7.42
N ASP A 36 -5.70 2.83 6.96
CA ASP A 36 -5.32 2.38 5.61
C ASP A 36 -5.55 0.87 5.43
N ILE A 37 -5.21 0.06 6.44
CA ILE A 37 -5.50 -1.38 6.44
C ILE A 37 -7.01 -1.62 6.39
N ARG A 38 -7.80 -0.91 7.21
CA ARG A 38 -9.27 -1.03 7.19
C ARG A 38 -9.86 -0.61 5.85
N GLY A 39 -9.37 0.48 5.27
CA GLY A 39 -9.75 0.94 3.94
C GLY A 39 -9.44 -0.10 2.86
N SER A 40 -8.24 -0.69 2.92
CA SER A 40 -7.79 -1.75 2.01
C SER A 40 -8.66 -3.00 2.10
N MET A 41 -9.03 -3.45 3.31
CA MET A 41 -9.96 -4.59 3.49
C MET A 41 -11.35 -4.28 2.91
N ALA A 42 -11.86 -3.07 3.10
CA ALA A 42 -13.14 -2.65 2.53
C ALA A 42 -13.10 -2.62 1.00
N TYR A 43 -12.01 -2.10 0.43
CA TYR A 43 -11.83 -2.03 -1.02
C TYR A 43 -11.67 -3.41 -1.64
N ALA A 44 -10.92 -4.32 -1.02
CA ALA A 44 -10.81 -5.71 -1.49
C ALA A 44 -12.19 -6.41 -1.55
N LYS A 45 -13.04 -6.22 -0.53
CA LYS A 45 -14.42 -6.73 -0.54
C LYS A 45 -15.26 -6.12 -1.68
N ALA A 46 -15.07 -4.84 -1.97
CA ALA A 46 -15.74 -4.18 -3.09
C ALA A 46 -15.29 -4.76 -4.45
N LEU A 47 -14.00 -5.05 -4.61
CA LEU A 47 -13.43 -5.65 -5.82
C LEU A 47 -13.90 -7.10 -6.06
N GLU A 48 -14.08 -7.89 -5.00
CA GLU A 48 -14.69 -9.24 -5.12
C GLU A 48 -16.16 -9.10 -5.55
N LYS A 49 -16.91 -8.19 -4.93
CA LYS A 49 -18.30 -7.94 -5.30
C LYS A 49 -18.47 -7.48 -6.75
N SER A 50 -17.50 -6.75 -7.30
CA SER A 50 -17.49 -6.35 -8.72
C SER A 50 -16.98 -7.44 -9.66
N GLY A 51 -16.61 -8.62 -9.15
CA GLY A 51 -16.10 -9.74 -9.94
C GLY A 51 -14.65 -9.58 -10.43
N ILE A 52 -13.90 -8.61 -9.89
CA ILE A 52 -12.49 -8.39 -10.23
C ILE A 52 -11.60 -9.38 -9.45
N LEU A 53 -11.93 -9.62 -8.18
CA LEU A 53 -11.26 -10.62 -7.35
C LEU A 53 -12.11 -11.88 -7.25
N THR A 54 -11.44 -13.03 -7.18
CA THR A 54 -12.08 -14.27 -6.76
C THR A 54 -12.25 -14.28 -5.24
N LYS A 55 -13.16 -15.11 -4.73
CA LYS A 55 -13.30 -15.33 -3.28
C LYS A 55 -12.00 -15.82 -2.62
N GLY A 56 -11.27 -16.72 -3.28
CA GLY A 56 -10.01 -17.23 -2.77
C GLY A 56 -8.92 -16.16 -2.70
N ASP A 57 -8.89 -15.21 -3.64
CA ASP A 57 -7.96 -14.09 -3.60
C ASP A 57 -8.35 -13.08 -2.50
N LEU A 58 -9.65 -12.81 -2.35
CA LEU A 58 -10.16 -11.99 -1.25
C LEU A 58 -9.73 -12.55 0.11
N GLU A 59 -9.93 -13.84 0.36
CA GLU A 59 -9.58 -14.49 1.62
C GLU A 59 -8.08 -14.36 1.93
N LYS A 60 -7.21 -14.56 0.94
CA LYS A 60 -5.76 -14.38 1.11
C LYS A 60 -5.39 -12.94 1.46
N ILE A 61 -6.00 -11.96 0.79
CA ILE A 61 -5.75 -10.53 1.06
C ILE A 61 -6.21 -10.17 2.46
N LEU A 62 -7.44 -10.56 2.85
CA LEU A 62 -7.98 -10.26 4.18
C LEU A 62 -7.14 -10.90 5.28
N SER A 63 -6.77 -12.17 5.13
CA SER A 63 -5.91 -12.85 6.10
C SER A 63 -4.52 -12.20 6.23
N GLY A 64 -3.96 -11.71 5.12
CA GLY A 64 -2.70 -10.97 5.14
C GLY A 64 -2.81 -9.64 5.90
N LEU A 65 -3.86 -8.87 5.62
CA LEU A 65 -4.11 -7.57 6.26
C LEU A 65 -4.44 -7.71 7.75
N GLU A 66 -5.20 -8.73 8.15
CA GLU A 66 -5.52 -9.00 9.56
C GLU A 66 -4.27 -9.30 10.41
N LYS A 67 -3.28 -10.00 9.82
CA LYS A 67 -1.99 -10.24 10.50
C LYS A 67 -1.22 -8.95 10.76
N LEU A 68 -1.33 -7.96 9.87
CA LEU A 68 -0.69 -6.65 10.05
C LEU A 68 -1.45 -5.78 11.06
N TYR A 69 -2.77 -5.95 11.16
CA TYR A 69 -3.62 -5.20 12.08
C TYR A 69 -3.50 -5.65 13.55
N THR A 70 -3.18 -6.93 13.78
CA THR A 70 -3.22 -7.55 15.11
C THR A 70 -1.84 -7.55 15.81
N LEU A 71 -0.83 -6.91 15.22
CA LEU A 71 0.49 -6.67 15.81
C LEU A 71 0.50 -5.33 16.57
#